data_AF-A0A644WN68-F1
#
_entry.id   AF-A0A644WN68-F1
#
_cell.length_a   1.000
_cell.length_b   1.000
_cell.length_c   1.000
_cell.angle_alpha   90.00
_cell.angle_beta   90.00
_cell.angle_gamma   90.00
#
_symmetry.space_group_name_H-M   'P 1'
#
loop_
_entity.id
_entity.type
_entity.pdbx_description
1 polymer ?
#
loop_
_entity_poly.entity_id
_entity_poly.type
_entity_poly.pdbx_seq_one_letter_code
_entity_poly.pdbx_strand_id
1 'polypeptide(L)'
;MDFLHPVNVCIFESYIKQRNMTVNVTERKMQLTERQLIDIQSQAERVLSGNNSADAIESFSRYSEELKKYIADNFTNPEFIERINQIEKINFKRNKIKIWHIVTFSFWVVLLIQNIAKQKSIEEVARVKSDWSSAYILFKTIS
;
A
#
# COMPACT_ATOMS: atom_id res chain seq x y z
N MET A 1 53.47 -2.07 -21.19
CA MET A 1 52.06 -2.24 -21.57
C MET A 1 51.68 -3.64 -21.15
N ASP A 2 51.24 -3.78 -19.90
CA ASP A 2 50.94 -5.08 -19.33
C ASP A 2 49.62 -5.59 -19.93
N PHE A 3 49.74 -6.62 -20.76
CA PHE A 3 48.61 -7.38 -21.27
C PHE A 3 47.93 -8.06 -20.07
N LEU A 4 46.69 -7.65 -19.80
CA LEU A 4 45.83 -8.35 -18.85
C LEU A 4 45.76 -9.83 -19.25
N HIS A 5 46.19 -10.73 -18.34
CA HIS A 5 46.08 -12.17 -18.53
C HIS A 5 44.63 -12.56 -18.88
N PRO A 6 44.41 -13.53 -19.79
CA PRO A 6 43.08 -13.90 -20.28
C PRO A 6 42.09 -14.34 -19.18
N VAL A 7 42.60 -14.82 -18.04
CA VAL A 7 41.80 -15.17 -16.85
C VAL A 7 41.13 -13.93 -16.23
N ASN A 8 41.78 -12.76 -16.25
CA ASN A 8 41.22 -11.53 -15.67
C ASN A 8 40.08 -10.95 -16.51
N VAL A 9 40.07 -11.20 -17.82
CA VAL A 9 39.01 -10.72 -18.73
C VAL A 9 37.69 -11.44 -18.46
N CYS A 10 37.73 -12.77 -18.30
CA CYS A 10 36.52 -13.58 -18.08
C CYS A 10 35.87 -13.29 -16.72
N ILE A 11 36.68 -13.06 -15.67
CA ILE A 11 36.19 -12.65 -14.34
C ILE A 11 35.52 -11.27 -14.43
N PHE A 12 36.14 -10.32 -15.12
CA PHE A 12 35.60 -8.97 -15.29
C PHE A 12 34.27 -8.94 -16.06
N GLU A 13 34.15 -9.70 -17.15
CA GLU A 13 32.89 -9.83 -17.89
C GLU A 13 31.77 -10.45 -17.04
N SER A 14 32.09 -11.49 -16.26
CA SER A 14 31.12 -12.11 -15.34
C SER A 14 30.63 -11.13 -14.27
N TYR A 15 31.53 -10.30 -13.74
CA TYR A 15 31.22 -9.26 -12.77
C TYR A 15 30.34 -8.16 -13.37
N ILE A 16 30.67 -7.67 -14.57
CA ILE A 16 29.84 -6.68 -15.28
C ILE A 16 28.44 -7.24 -15.54
N LYS A 17 28.35 -8.49 -16.01
CA LYS A 17 27.07 -9.15 -16.28
C LYS A 17 26.22 -9.28 -15.01
N GLN A 18 26.82 -9.70 -13.90
CA GLN A 18 26.13 -9.78 -12.60
C GLN A 18 25.65 -8.41 -12.13
N ARG A 19 26.51 -7.38 -12.21
CA ARG A 19 26.15 -6.01 -11.84
C ARG A 19 25.00 -5.48 -12.69
N ASN A 20 25.03 -5.68 -14.00
CA ASN A 20 23.96 -5.21 -14.87
C ASN A 20 22.63 -5.93 -14.58
N MET A 21 22.69 -7.22 -14.21
CA MET A 21 21.51 -7.99 -13.82
C MET A 21 20.89 -7.48 -12.51
N THR A 22 21.72 -7.19 -11.49
CA THR A 22 21.22 -6.68 -10.21
C THR A 22 20.62 -5.28 -10.34
N VAL A 23 21.25 -4.39 -11.10
CA VAL A 23 20.73 -3.04 -11.40
C VAL A 23 19.34 -3.15 -12.05
N ASN A 24 19.19 -3.99 -13.06
CA ASN A 24 17.93 -4.16 -13.77
C ASN A 24 16.80 -4.70 -12.86
N VAL A 25 17.11 -5.62 -11.95
CA VAL A 25 16.13 -6.15 -10.98
C VAL A 25 15.69 -5.06 -10.00
N THR A 26 16.63 -4.26 -9.50
CA THR A 26 16.31 -3.15 -8.57
C THR A 26 15.44 -2.09 -9.23
N GLU A 27 15.76 -1.67 -10.47
CA GLU A 27 14.96 -0.71 -11.23
C GLU A 27 13.52 -1.21 -11.43
N ARG A 28 13.34 -2.49 -11.80
CA ARG A 28 12.00 -3.08 -11.93
C ARG A 28 11.24 -3.07 -10.62
N LYS A 29 11.90 -3.40 -9.50
CA LYS A 29 11.27 -3.37 -8.16
C LYS A 29 10.81 -1.96 -7.81
N MET A 30 11.63 -0.95 -8.10
CA MET A 30 11.26 0.45 -7.88
C MET A 30 10.05 0.85 -8.72
N GLN A 31 10.05 0.56 -10.03
CA GLN A 31 8.92 0.86 -10.92
C GLN A 31 7.62 0.14 -10.52
N LEU A 32 7.72 -1.12 -10.10
CA LEU A 32 6.56 -1.88 -9.62
C LEU A 32 5.98 -1.26 -8.35
N THR A 33 6.85 -0.86 -7.42
CA THR A 33 6.45 -0.24 -6.16
C THR A 33 5.80 1.12 -6.40
N GLU A 34 6.37 1.93 -7.30
CA GLU A 34 5.78 3.21 -7.72
C GLU A 34 4.34 3.03 -8.22
N ARG A 35 4.13 2.05 -9.11
CA ARG A 35 2.79 1.72 -9.62
C ARG A 35 1.84 1.29 -8.51
N GLN A 36 2.28 0.45 -7.58
CA GLN A 36 1.46 0.00 -6.46
C GLN A 36 1.05 1.16 -5.54
N LEU A 37 1.97 2.10 -5.29
CA LEU A 37 1.72 3.32 -4.51
C LEU A 37 0.71 4.26 -5.20
N ILE A 38 0.71 4.32 -6.53
CA ILE A 38 -0.31 5.06 -7.29
C ILE A 38 -1.66 4.32 -7.26
N ASP A 39 -1.64 3.00 -7.44
CA ASP A 39 -2.85 2.19 -7.46
C ASP A 39 -3.60 2.24 -6.13
N ILE A 40 -2.89 2.16 -5.00
CA ILE A 40 -3.54 2.25 -3.68
C ILE A 40 -4.22 3.60 -3.46
N GLN A 41 -3.63 4.69 -3.95
CA GLN A 41 -4.26 6.02 -3.91
C GLN A 41 -5.49 6.08 -4.80
N SER A 42 -5.44 5.45 -5.99
CA SER A 42 -6.59 5.35 -6.89
C SER A 42 -7.73 4.53 -6.29
N GLN A 43 -7.42 3.41 -5.62
CA GLN A 43 -8.41 2.61 -4.92
C GLN A 43 -9.07 3.39 -3.78
N ALA A 44 -8.29 4.14 -3.00
CA ALA A 44 -8.83 5.01 -1.97
C ALA A 44 -9.77 6.07 -2.59
N GLU A 45 -9.38 6.70 -3.68
CA GLU A 45 -10.21 7.69 -4.38
C GLU A 45 -11.55 7.10 -4.83
N ARG A 46 -11.56 5.88 -5.37
CA ARG A 46 -12.79 5.19 -5.76
C ARG A 46 -13.74 4.97 -4.57
N VAL A 47 -13.18 4.63 -3.41
CA VAL A 47 -13.97 4.46 -2.18
C VAL A 47 -14.57 5.82 -1.75
N LEU A 48 -13.77 6.88 -1.78
CA LEU A 48 -14.21 8.24 -1.41
C LEU A 48 -15.23 8.84 -2.39
N SER A 49 -15.10 8.55 -3.69
CA SER A 49 -15.93 9.12 -4.75
C SER A 49 -17.32 8.46 -4.90
N GLY A 50 -17.65 7.49 -4.03
CA GLY A 50 -18.98 6.89 -3.98
C GLY A 50 -19.03 5.37 -4.05
N ASN A 51 -17.92 4.67 -4.36
CA ASN A 51 -17.84 3.21 -4.20
C ASN A 51 -17.49 2.84 -2.75
N ASN A 52 -18.24 3.37 -1.80
CA ASN A 52 -18.06 3.17 -0.36
C ASN A 52 -18.83 1.93 0.15
N SER A 53 -18.95 0.91 -0.69
CA SER A 53 -19.51 -0.38 -0.26
C SER A 53 -18.61 -1.01 0.80
N ALA A 54 -19.21 -1.81 1.69
CA ALA A 54 -18.47 -2.52 2.72
C ALA A 54 -17.33 -3.37 2.12
N ASP A 55 -17.61 -4.04 1.00
CA ASP A 55 -16.64 -4.89 0.32
C ASP A 55 -15.51 -4.08 -0.33
N ALA A 56 -15.77 -2.87 -0.82
CA ALA A 56 -14.74 -1.98 -1.35
C ALA A 56 -13.81 -1.44 -0.26
N ILE A 57 -14.37 -1.03 0.89
CA ILE A 57 -13.58 -0.58 2.04
C ILE A 57 -12.72 -1.74 2.59
N GLU A 58 -13.28 -2.95 2.68
CA GLU A 58 -12.54 -4.13 3.10
C GLU A 58 -11.41 -4.49 2.11
N SER A 59 -11.69 -4.44 0.81
CA SER A 59 -10.69 -4.72 -0.23
C SER A 59 -9.53 -3.73 -0.16
N PHE A 60 -9.83 -2.44 -0.01
CA PHE A 60 -8.82 -1.39 0.16
C PHE A 60 -7.99 -1.60 1.44
N SER A 61 -8.65 -1.90 2.57
CA SER A 61 -7.97 -2.19 3.84
C SER A 61 -7.00 -3.36 3.72
N ARG A 62 -7.44 -4.46 3.08
CA ARG A 62 -6.60 -5.64 2.84
C ARG A 62 -5.41 -5.31 1.95
N TYR A 63 -5.65 -4.62 0.84
CA TYR A 63 -4.59 -4.22 -0.08
C TYR A 63 -3.56 -3.31 0.58
N SER A 64 -4.00 -2.37 1.42
CA SER A 64 -3.12 -1.51 2.22
C SER A 64 -2.19 -2.31 3.12
N GLU A 65 -2.70 -3.33 3.82
CA GLU A 65 -1.90 -4.17 4.70
C GLU A 65 -0.92 -5.07 3.92
N GLU A 66 -1.34 -5.59 2.77
CA GLU A 66 -0.48 -6.36 1.88
C GLU A 66 0.67 -5.52 1.32
N LEU A 67 0.38 -4.28 0.90
CA LEU A 67 1.39 -3.36 0.39
C LEU A 67 2.39 -2.95 1.47
N LYS A 68 1.93 -2.69 2.71
CA LYS A 68 2.83 -2.44 3.86
C LYS A 68 3.82 -3.58 4.07
N LYS A 69 3.32 -4.83 4.06
CA LYS A 69 4.17 -6.02 4.21
C LYS A 69 5.16 -6.16 3.06
N TYR A 70 4.68 -6.03 1.83
CA TYR A 70 5.53 -6.09 0.64
C TYR A 70 6.68 -5.07 0.72
N ILE A 71 6.39 -3.84 1.14
CA ILE A 71 7.41 -2.79 1.27
C ILE A 71 8.40 -3.13 2.39
N ALA A 72 7.91 -3.58 3.56
CA ALA A 72 8.76 -3.98 4.68
C ALA A 72 9.72 -5.13 4.33
N ASP A 73 9.28 -6.07 3.47
CA ASP A 73 10.08 -7.23 3.06
C ASP A 73 11.11 -6.90 1.96
N ASN A 74 10.89 -5.84 1.17
CA ASN A 74 11.67 -5.56 -0.04
C ASN A 74 12.55 -4.31 0.04
N PHE A 75 12.31 -3.40 0.99
CA PHE A 75 13.05 -2.16 1.15
C PHE A 75 13.77 -2.14 2.49
N THR A 76 14.94 -1.50 2.52
CA THR A 76 15.78 -1.35 3.72
C THR A 76 15.95 0.10 4.13
N ASN A 77 15.43 1.06 3.36
CA ASN A 77 15.54 2.47 3.71
C ASN A 77 14.74 2.76 5.00
N PRO A 78 15.40 3.18 6.10
CA PRO A 78 14.76 3.30 7.41
C PRO A 78 13.70 4.39 7.44
N GLU A 79 13.93 5.53 6.77
CA GLU A 79 12.98 6.65 6.72
C GLU A 79 11.70 6.25 5.98
N PHE A 80 11.85 5.56 4.85
CA PHE A 80 10.71 5.07 4.08
C PHE A 80 9.91 4.03 4.87
N ILE A 81 10.58 3.06 5.50
CA ILE A 81 9.92 2.03 6.31
C ILE A 81 9.20 2.64 7.52
N GLU A 82 9.83 3.61 8.20
CA GLU A 82 9.22 4.32 9.32
C GLU A 82 7.93 5.01 8.87
N ARG A 83 7.95 5.72 7.74
CA ARG A 83 6.74 6.35 7.20
C ARG A 83 5.64 5.34 6.91
N ILE A 84 5.98 4.20 6.29
CA ILE A 84 5.01 3.15 5.96
C ILE A 84 4.41 2.54 7.23
N ASN A 85 5.19 2.38 8.29
CA ASN A 85 4.71 1.87 9.58
C ASN A 85 3.75 2.82 10.29
N GLN A 86 3.87 4.13 10.06
CA GLN A 86 2.94 5.13 10.59
C GLN A 86 1.55 5.10 9.93
N ILE A 87 1.41 4.48 8.74
CA ILE A 87 0.12 4.39 8.05
C ILE A 87 -0.85 3.57 8.90
N GLU A 88 -1.94 4.20 9.33
CA GLU A 88 -2.95 3.56 10.17
C GLU A 88 -3.64 2.39 9.47
N LYS A 89 -4.03 1.39 10.26
CA LYS A 89 -4.87 0.31 9.79
C LYS A 89 -6.34 0.70 9.90
N ILE A 90 -7.05 0.59 8.79
CA ILE A 90 -8.49 0.86 8.72
C ILE A 90 -9.22 -0.22 9.51
N ASN A 91 -9.99 0.20 10.52
CA ASN A 91 -10.75 -0.73 11.37
C ASN A 91 -12.17 -0.88 10.82
N PHE A 92 -12.29 -1.46 9.63
CA PHE A 92 -13.61 -1.76 9.07
C PHE A 92 -14.16 -3.07 9.64
N LYS A 93 -15.13 -2.95 10.55
CA LYS A 93 -15.94 -4.11 10.99
C LYS A 93 -17.27 -4.10 10.25
N ARG A 94 -17.51 -5.15 9.44
CA ARG A 94 -18.83 -5.38 8.84
C ARG A 94 -19.85 -5.62 9.96
N ASN A 95 -20.64 -4.60 10.29
CA ASN A 95 -21.68 -4.71 11.30
C ASN A 95 -22.78 -5.67 10.80
N LYS A 96 -22.72 -6.93 11.28
CA LYS A 96 -23.80 -7.90 11.09
C LYS A 96 -24.91 -7.59 12.10
N ILE A 97 -25.85 -6.75 11.70
CA ILE A 97 -27.01 -6.44 12.54
C ILE A 97 -27.90 -7.68 12.60
N LYS A 98 -28.03 -8.26 13.80
CA LYS A 98 -28.97 -9.35 14.04
C LYS A 98 -30.40 -8.81 13.96
N ILE A 99 -31.32 -9.55 13.35
CA ILE A 99 -32.75 -9.21 13.21
C ILE A 99 -33.37 -8.70 14.52
N TRP A 100 -32.98 -9.26 15.66
CA TRP A 100 -33.46 -8.82 16.98
C TRP A 100 -33.18 -7.35 17.31
N HIS A 101 -32.10 -6.75 16.80
CA HIS A 101 -31.84 -5.32 17.01
C HIS A 101 -32.86 -4.42 16.29
N ILE A 102 -33.46 -4.90 15.19
CA ILE A 102 -34.52 -4.19 14.46
C ILE A 102 -35.84 -4.27 15.23
N VAL A 103 -36.03 -5.33 16.02
CA VAL A 103 -37.22 -5.50 16.86
C VAL A 103 -37.13 -4.64 18.12
N THR A 104 -35.95 -4.51 18.71
CA THR A 104 -35.75 -3.74 19.96
C THR A 104 -35.49 -2.25 19.75
N PHE A 105 -34.92 -1.85 18.61
CA PHE A 105 -34.71 -0.45 18.25
C PHE A 105 -35.57 -0.10 17.05
N SER A 106 -36.17 1.09 17.07
CA SER A 106 -36.86 1.64 15.91
C SER A 106 -35.96 1.57 14.67
N PHE A 107 -36.51 1.14 13.54
CA PHE A 107 -35.80 0.97 12.27
C PHE A 107 -34.88 2.17 11.92
N TRP A 108 -35.32 3.39 12.21
CA TRP A 108 -34.56 4.63 12.03
C TRP A 108 -33.24 4.68 12.81
N VAL A 109 -33.21 4.17 14.04
CA VAL A 109 -32.00 4.14 14.89
C VAL A 109 -30.97 3.18 14.29
N VAL A 110 -31.42 2.04 13.78
CA VAL A 110 -30.56 1.05 13.13
C VAL A 110 -29.89 1.64 11.88
N LEU A 111 -30.64 2.34 11.04
CA LEU A 111 -30.09 3.03 9.86
C LEU A 111 -29.10 4.13 10.23
N LEU A 112 -29.39 4.89 11.29
CA LEU A 112 -28.53 5.98 11.75
C LEU A 112 -27.17 5.45 12.23
N ILE A 113 -27.16 4.36 13.01
CA ILE A 113 -25.91 3.71 13.47
C ILE A 113 -25.09 3.20 12.27
N GLN A 114 -25.73 2.63 11.25
CA GLN A 114 -25.02 2.18 10.04
C GLN A 114 -24.36 3.33 9.30
N ASN A 115 -25.06 4.45 9.14
CA ASN A 115 -24.52 5.63 8.46
C ASN A 115 -23.33 6.23 9.21
N ILE A 116 -23.39 6.33 10.55
CA ILE A 116 -22.26 6.83 11.35
C ILE A 116 -21.04 5.92 11.19
N ALA A 117 -21.22 4.60 11.32
CA ALA A 117 -20.13 3.65 11.17
C ALA A 117 -19.47 3.74 9.78
N LYS A 118 -20.31 3.88 8.74
CA LYS A 118 -19.85 4.05 7.36
C LYS A 118 -19.07 5.35 7.17
N GLN A 119 -19.56 6.47 7.69
CA GLN A 119 -18.88 7.76 7.58
C GLN A 119 -17.51 7.73 8.27
N LYS A 120 -17.43 7.13 9.46
CA LYS A 120 -16.15 6.95 10.16
C LYS A 120 -15.14 6.18 9.29
N SER A 121 -15.56 5.10 8.64
CA SER A 121 -14.68 4.33 7.77
C SER A 121 -14.24 5.11 6.52
N ILE A 122 -15.09 5.98 5.98
CA ILE A 122 -14.75 6.87 4.86
C ILE A 122 -13.70 7.91 5.31
N GLU A 123 -13.85 8.48 6.51
CA GLU A 123 -12.86 9.39 7.08
C GLU A 123 -11.50 8.70 7.29
N GLU A 124 -11.51 7.46 7.80
CA GLU A 124 -10.29 6.65 7.93
C GLU A 124 -9.62 6.41 6.56
N VAL A 125 -10.40 6.08 5.52
CA VAL A 125 -9.88 5.92 4.14
C VAL A 125 -9.22 7.20 3.64
N ALA A 126 -9.83 8.37 3.89
CA ALA A 126 -9.28 9.65 3.47
C ALA A 126 -7.93 9.95 4.16
N ARG A 127 -7.81 9.65 5.45
CA ARG A 127 -6.54 9.79 6.19
C ARG A 127 -5.47 8.87 5.64
N VAL A 128 -5.79 7.59 5.48
CA VAL A 128 -4.87 6.57 4.96
C VAL A 128 -4.41 6.91 3.54
N LYS A 129 -5.30 7.44 2.68
CA LYS A 129 -4.91 7.98 1.37
C LYS A 129 -3.86 9.09 1.49
N SER A 130 -4.06 10.03 2.39
CA SER A 130 -3.12 11.13 2.63
C SER A 130 -1.76 10.60 3.07
N ASP A 131 -1.73 9.60 3.94
CA ASP A 131 -0.48 8.98 4.39
C ASP A 131 0.23 8.24 3.26
N TRP A 132 -0.49 7.49 2.42
CA TRP A 132 0.07 6.84 1.22
C TRP A 132 0.61 7.86 0.21
N SER A 133 -0.07 8.98 0.00
CA SER A 133 0.44 10.08 -0.84
C SER A 133 1.74 10.65 -0.30
N SER A 134 1.82 10.86 1.02
CA SER A 134 3.05 11.32 1.67
C SER A 134 4.19 10.31 1.50
N ALA A 135 3.90 9.01 1.67
CA ALA A 135 4.88 7.94 1.48
C ALA A 135 5.36 7.86 0.01
N TYR A 136 4.46 8.10 -0.95
CA TYR A 136 4.82 8.16 -2.37
C TYR A 136 5.77 9.32 -2.69
N ILE A 137 5.55 10.50 -2.11
CA ILE A 137 6.46 11.64 -2.28
C ILE A 137 7.85 11.29 -1.77
N LEU A 138 7.95 10.69 -0.58
CA LEU A 138 9.22 10.25 -0.01
C LEU A 138 9.90 9.17 -0.87
N PHE A 139 9.13 8.19 -1.34
CA PHE A 139 9.63 7.15 -2.24
C PHE A 139 10.29 7.76 -3.48
N LYS A 140 9.65 8.77 -4.09
CA LYS A 140 10.15 9.47 -5.27
C LYS A 140 11.44 10.27 -5.01
N THR A 141 11.70 10.68 -3.77
CA THR A 141 12.94 11.36 -3.40
C THR A 141 14.11 10.37 -3.27
N ILE A 142 13.82 9.10 -2.98
CA ILE A 142 14.82 8.07 -2.69
C ILE A 142 15.10 7.19 -3.93
N SER A 143 14.13 7.05 -4.83
CA SER A 143 14.24 6.34 -6.11
C SER A 143 15.00 7.15 -7.16
#